data_AF-A0A3Q3MQ02-F1
#
_entry.id   AF-A0A3Q3MQ02-F1
#
_cell.length_a   1.000
_cell.length_b   1.000
_cell.length_c   1.000
_cell.angle_alpha   90.00
_cell.angle_beta   90.00
_cell.angle_gamma   90.00
#
_symmetry.space_group_name_H-M   'P 1'
#
loop_
_entity.id
_entity.type
_entity.pdbx_description
1 polymer ?
#
loop_
_entity_poly.entity_id
_entity_poly.type
_entity_poly.pdbx_seq_one_letter_code
_entity_poly.pdbx_strand_id
1 'polypeptide(L)'
;MHVCLYIFTVYGLAPRPKSKGLIQPPSRGGGRSLSGRCNCSASSDIEIESKLNEETKILPNLEFRLVMSKTASLKISSSAAGKVEKFRQSLYQEAENLFSSYIPQKVTLMDALLRSLHDQGLKDDAFSITDMTSLQAPLDIPIPDPPSQDDEEMETDTNEDDDKKKKKAPKCGFIKGNEKILSLLERVKPEIVALRETIIVVSSWINHLIPKIEDGNDFGVAIQEKILERITAVRTKVDGFQTNINKYFTERGDAVAKASKETHVMDYRSLVHEKDKDIFCEIRVIVMDIRGFYAELYDIISKNLDKVTNPKGEEKPSMY
;
A
#
# COMPACT_ATOMS: atom_id res chain seq x y z
N MET A 1 -16.32 21.85 10.13
CA MET A 1 -16.21 20.80 9.11
C MET A 1 -14.98 19.89 9.27
N HIS A 2 -13.98 20.20 10.11
CA HIS A 2 -12.76 19.40 10.24
C HIS A 2 -12.87 18.16 11.16
N VAL A 3 -13.83 18.11 12.09
CA VAL A 3 -13.96 16.97 13.03
C VAL A 3 -14.57 15.72 12.36
N CYS A 4 -15.38 15.90 11.30
CA CYS A 4 -16.00 14.75 10.61
C CYS A 4 -15.03 13.96 9.74
N LEU A 5 -13.95 14.57 9.21
CA LEU A 5 -13.00 13.83 8.37
C LEU A 5 -12.10 12.88 9.19
N TYR A 6 -11.88 13.15 10.47
CA TYR A 6 -10.96 12.37 11.30
C TYR A 6 -11.49 10.95 11.61
N ILE A 7 -12.82 10.77 11.66
CA ILE A 7 -13.43 9.45 11.94
C ILE A 7 -13.43 8.55 10.69
N PHE A 8 -13.51 9.12 9.48
CA PHE A 8 -13.58 8.33 8.25
C PHE A 8 -12.25 7.70 7.84
N THR A 9 -11.11 8.34 8.16
CA THR A 9 -9.79 7.84 7.74
C THR A 9 -9.25 6.74 8.65
N VAL A 10 -9.69 6.68 9.91
CA VAL A 10 -9.15 5.74 10.92
C VAL A 10 -9.84 4.36 10.91
N TYR A 11 -11.11 4.25 10.46
CA TYR A 11 -11.91 3.01 10.58
C TYR A 11 -12.25 2.28 9.28
N GLY A 12 -11.77 2.73 8.11
CA GLY A 12 -11.87 1.94 6.87
C GLY A 12 -13.30 1.58 6.40
N LEU A 13 -14.32 2.36 6.79
CA LEU A 13 -15.69 2.21 6.28
C LEU A 13 -15.95 3.24 5.18
N ALA A 14 -15.45 2.97 3.98
CA ALA A 14 -15.86 3.71 2.79
C ALA A 14 -17.28 3.27 2.38
N PRO A 15 -18.26 4.18 2.22
CA PRO A 15 -19.51 3.84 1.56
C PRO A 15 -19.23 3.55 0.07
N ARG A 16 -19.70 2.39 -0.40
CA ARG A 16 -19.61 1.99 -1.83
C ARG A 16 -20.21 3.09 -2.72
N PRO A 17 -19.53 3.55 -3.78
CA PRO A 17 -20.16 4.44 -4.73
C PRO A 17 -21.25 3.69 -5.48
N LYS A 18 -22.49 4.19 -5.41
CA LYS A 18 -23.57 3.77 -6.30
C LYS A 18 -23.18 4.14 -7.74
N SER A 19 -23.11 3.14 -8.60
CA SER A 19 -22.88 3.26 -10.04
C SER A 19 -23.85 4.26 -10.67
N LYS A 20 -23.34 5.38 -11.19
CA LYS A 20 -24.04 6.19 -12.18
C LYS A 20 -23.40 5.89 -13.53
N GLY A 21 -24.21 5.32 -14.42
CA GLY A 21 -23.81 4.90 -15.76
C GLY A 21 -23.28 6.07 -16.59
N LEU A 22 -22.18 5.82 -17.29
CA LEU A 22 -21.72 6.62 -18.42
C LEU A 22 -22.69 6.41 -19.58
N ILE A 23 -23.30 7.49 -20.06
CA ILE A 23 -23.84 7.57 -21.42
C ILE A 23 -23.11 8.72 -22.11
N GLN A 24 -22.30 8.39 -23.11
CA GLN A 24 -21.68 9.36 -24.03
C GLN A 24 -22.76 10.01 -24.92
N PRO A 25 -22.65 11.31 -25.26
CA PRO A 25 -23.52 11.91 -26.27
C PRO A 25 -22.89 11.78 -27.67
N PRO A 26 -23.67 11.49 -28.73
CA PRO A 26 -23.21 11.69 -30.10
C PRO A 26 -23.54 13.11 -30.58
N SER A 27 -22.63 13.64 -31.39
CA SER A 27 -22.77 14.89 -32.13
C SER A 27 -23.72 14.73 -33.34
N ARG A 28 -24.55 15.75 -33.60
CA ARG A 28 -24.76 16.46 -34.90
C ARG A 28 -26.18 17.05 -35.03
N GLY A 29 -26.21 18.33 -35.41
CA GLY A 29 -27.01 18.79 -36.56
C GLY A 29 -28.36 19.48 -36.29
N GLY A 30 -28.50 20.70 -36.84
CA GLY A 30 -29.78 21.20 -37.37
C GLY A 30 -30.40 22.38 -36.62
N GLY A 31 -30.32 23.56 -37.22
CA GLY A 31 -30.86 24.80 -36.67
C GLY A 31 -32.35 25.04 -36.90
N ARG A 32 -32.90 26.04 -36.21
CA ARG A 32 -33.58 27.21 -36.80
C ARG A 32 -33.91 28.24 -35.71
N SER A 33 -33.75 29.49 -36.14
CA SER A 33 -34.03 30.78 -35.48
C SER A 33 -35.49 30.96 -35.06
N LEU A 34 -35.76 31.65 -33.94
CA LEU A 34 -36.38 33.00 -33.96
C LEU A 34 -36.56 33.64 -32.56
N SER A 35 -36.08 34.89 -32.49
CA SER A 35 -36.63 36.05 -31.77
C SER A 35 -36.62 36.14 -30.23
N GLY A 36 -36.18 37.30 -29.75
CA GLY A 36 -36.54 37.82 -28.42
C GLY A 36 -35.38 38.50 -27.68
N ARG A 37 -35.27 39.82 -27.82
CA ARG A 37 -34.28 40.68 -27.14
C ARG A 37 -34.63 40.94 -25.67
N CYS A 38 -33.56 41.18 -24.90
CA CYS A 38 -33.41 42.14 -23.80
C CYS A 38 -33.86 41.78 -22.35
N ASN A 39 -32.81 41.70 -21.52
CA ASN A 39 -32.52 42.45 -20.29
C ASN A 39 -33.27 42.20 -18.97
N CYS A 40 -32.42 41.81 -18.00
CA CYS A 40 -32.29 42.31 -16.64
C CYS A 40 -33.47 42.15 -15.67
N SER A 41 -33.34 41.26 -14.67
CA SER A 41 -32.87 41.61 -13.31
C SER A 41 -33.37 40.59 -12.26
N ALA A 42 -32.51 40.40 -11.24
CA ALA A 42 -32.73 39.84 -9.91
C ALA A 42 -34.05 39.11 -9.58
N SER A 43 -33.97 37.79 -9.37
CA SER A 43 -34.92 37.02 -8.56
C SER A 43 -34.34 35.64 -8.23
N SER A 44 -33.94 35.42 -6.97
CA SER A 44 -33.97 34.09 -6.31
C SER A 44 -33.59 34.13 -4.82
N ASP A 45 -33.98 35.18 -4.08
CA ASP A 45 -33.77 35.25 -2.62
C ASP A 45 -35.07 35.40 -1.80
N ILE A 46 -36.27 35.22 -2.40
CA ILE A 46 -37.56 35.45 -1.71
C ILE A 46 -38.52 34.25 -1.86
N GLU A 47 -38.02 33.01 -1.79
CA GLU A 47 -38.93 31.84 -1.84
C GLU A 47 -38.56 30.67 -0.91
N ILE A 48 -37.76 30.92 0.13
CA ILE A 48 -37.49 29.93 1.19
C ILE A 48 -37.99 30.38 2.57
N GLU A 49 -38.26 31.67 2.79
CA GLU A 49 -38.75 32.17 4.09
C GLU A 49 -40.26 32.00 4.35
N SER A 50 -41.05 31.52 3.38
CA SER A 50 -42.52 31.42 3.53
C SER A 50 -43.04 30.04 3.94
N LYS A 51 -42.18 29.05 4.22
CA LYS A 51 -42.59 27.70 4.66
C LYS A 51 -42.16 27.32 6.09
N LEU A 52 -41.69 28.27 6.88
CA LEU A 52 -41.26 28.03 8.27
C LEU A 52 -42.17 28.64 9.34
N ASN A 53 -43.30 29.26 8.96
CA ASN A 53 -44.12 30.02 9.92
C ASN A 53 -45.59 29.57 10.03
N GLU A 54 -45.92 28.34 9.66
CA GLU A 54 -47.30 27.83 9.69
C GLU A 54 -47.48 26.49 10.45
N GLU A 55 -46.51 26.12 11.31
CA GLU A 55 -46.62 24.94 12.20
C GLU A 55 -46.41 25.27 13.70
N THR A 56 -46.67 26.51 14.13
CA THR A 56 -46.52 26.95 15.55
C THR A 56 -47.85 27.22 16.25
N LYS A 57 -48.93 26.52 15.89
CA LYS A 57 -50.16 26.49 16.68
C LYS A 57 -50.80 25.12 16.66
N ILE A 58 -50.48 24.32 17.66
CA ILE A 58 -51.33 23.36 18.42
C ILE A 58 -50.36 22.47 19.19
N LEU A 59 -50.28 22.63 20.52
CA LEU A 59 -50.15 21.57 21.54
C LEU A 59 -50.08 22.24 22.94
N PRO A 60 -50.89 21.79 23.92
CA PRO A 60 -50.93 22.37 25.26
C PRO A 60 -49.87 21.76 26.18
N ASN A 61 -49.41 22.54 27.16
CA ASN A 61 -48.74 22.14 28.42
C ASN A 61 -48.04 20.76 28.41
N LEU A 62 -46.77 20.75 28.02
CA LEU A 62 -45.83 19.73 28.47
C LEU A 62 -44.58 20.45 28.98
N GLU A 63 -44.44 20.39 30.30
CA GLU A 63 -43.24 20.74 31.04
C GLU A 63 -42.04 20.01 30.41
N PHE A 64 -41.29 20.69 29.54
CA PHE A 64 -40.05 20.16 29.01
C PHE A 64 -39.01 20.27 30.13
N ARG A 65 -39.07 19.31 31.06
CA ARG A 65 -37.96 18.98 31.94
C ARG A 65 -36.72 18.90 31.07
N LEU A 66 -35.80 19.82 31.29
CA LEU A 66 -34.41 19.66 30.89
C LEU A 66 -33.93 18.38 31.57
N VAL A 67 -34.04 17.24 30.88
CA VAL A 67 -33.34 16.02 31.28
C VAL A 67 -31.88 16.35 31.06
N MET A 68 -31.25 16.88 32.11
CA MET A 68 -29.81 16.97 32.23
C MET A 68 -29.28 15.59 31.83
N SER A 69 -28.61 15.53 30.68
CA SER A 69 -27.92 14.33 30.22
C SER A 69 -27.10 13.85 31.41
N LYS A 70 -27.38 12.63 31.90
CA LYS A 70 -26.53 12.00 32.92
C LYS A 70 -25.13 12.01 32.32
N THR A 71 -24.27 12.87 32.86
CA THR A 71 -22.86 12.94 32.49
C THR A 71 -22.32 11.54 32.65
N ALA A 72 -22.04 10.86 31.54
CA ALA A 72 -21.51 9.52 31.55
C ALA A 72 -20.07 9.62 32.09
N SER A 73 -19.91 9.57 33.42
CA SER A 73 -18.59 9.55 34.03
C SER A 73 -18.00 8.16 33.82
N LEU A 74 -17.10 8.03 32.86
CA LEU A 74 -16.35 6.80 32.68
C LEU A 74 -15.42 6.62 33.90
N LYS A 75 -15.69 5.63 34.74
CA LYS A 75 -14.82 5.29 35.88
C LYS A 75 -13.74 4.32 35.43
N ILE A 76 -12.53 4.82 35.23
CA ILE A 76 -11.35 3.97 34.95
C ILE A 76 -10.81 3.47 36.29
N SER A 77 -10.76 2.15 36.49
CA SER A 77 -10.17 1.58 37.71
C SER A 77 -8.66 1.79 37.74
N SER A 78 -8.10 1.99 38.94
CA SER A 78 -6.64 2.16 39.12
C SER A 78 -5.84 0.97 38.56
N SER A 79 -6.34 -0.26 38.74
CA SER A 79 -5.72 -1.47 38.17
C SER A 79 -5.70 -1.45 36.63
N ALA A 80 -6.79 -1.02 35.99
CA ALA A 80 -6.85 -0.90 34.53
C ALA A 80 -5.90 0.19 34.01
N ALA A 81 -5.89 1.37 34.65
CA ALA A 81 -4.96 2.44 34.31
C ALA A 81 -3.49 2.00 34.43
N GLY A 82 -3.15 1.28 35.51
CA GLY A 82 -1.80 0.77 35.73
C GLY A 82 -1.33 -0.22 34.65
N LYS A 83 -2.23 -1.01 34.06
CA LYS A 83 -1.88 -1.92 32.95
C LYS A 83 -1.52 -1.15 31.67
N VAL A 84 -2.30 -0.13 31.33
CA VAL A 84 -2.06 0.71 30.14
C VAL A 84 -0.79 1.53 30.31
N GLU A 85 -0.53 2.03 31.52
CA GLU A 85 0.68 2.79 31.82
C GLU A 85 1.95 1.95 31.65
N LYS A 86 1.95 0.69 32.10
CA LYS A 86 3.07 -0.23 31.87
C LYS A 86 3.34 -0.46 30.38
N PHE A 87 2.29 -0.61 29.59
CA PHE A 87 2.43 -0.72 28.13
C PHE A 87 3.02 0.56 27.54
N ARG A 88 2.54 1.73 27.95
CA ARG A 88 3.07 3.03 27.50
C ARG A 88 4.56 3.18 27.80
N GLN A 89 4.99 2.81 29.01
CA GLN A 89 6.41 2.84 29.39
C GLN A 89 7.25 1.87 28.54
N SER A 90 6.77 0.65 28.32
CA SER A 90 7.43 -0.31 27.44
C SER A 90 7.58 0.23 26.01
N LEU A 91 6.52 0.84 25.48
CA LEU A 91 6.52 1.45 24.15
C LEU A 91 7.56 2.58 24.04
N TYR A 92 7.72 3.38 25.09
CA TYR A 92 8.69 4.48 25.10
C TYR A 92 10.13 3.95 25.13
N GLN A 93 10.39 2.92 25.94
CA GLN A 93 11.70 2.26 25.97
C GLN A 93 12.04 1.60 24.64
N GLU A 94 11.05 0.98 24.01
CA GLU A 94 11.20 0.37 22.69
C GLU A 94 11.52 1.43 21.63
N ALA A 95 10.81 2.56 21.61
CA ALA A 95 11.10 3.67 20.71
C ALA A 95 12.52 4.23 20.92
N GLU A 96 12.97 4.40 22.17
CA GLU A 96 14.33 4.83 22.46
C GLU A 96 15.37 3.84 21.90
N ASN A 97 15.17 2.54 22.11
CA ASN A 97 16.05 1.50 21.56
C ASN A 97 16.03 1.49 20.02
N LEU A 98 14.88 1.78 19.41
CA LEU A 98 14.74 1.88 17.96
C LEU A 98 15.68 2.95 17.39
N PHE A 99 15.63 4.16 17.92
CA PHE A 99 16.44 5.27 17.41
C PHE A 99 17.90 5.17 17.85
N SER A 100 18.19 4.78 19.09
CA SER A 100 19.57 4.73 19.60
C SER A 100 20.42 3.60 19.00
N SER A 101 19.81 2.49 18.60
CA SER A 101 20.54 1.28 18.18
C SER A 101 19.97 0.63 16.93
N TYR A 102 18.69 0.25 16.93
CA TYR A 102 18.14 -0.66 15.93
C TYR A 102 18.11 -0.06 14.51
N ILE A 103 17.60 1.16 14.36
CA ILE A 103 17.48 1.83 13.06
C ILE A 103 18.87 2.07 12.43
N PRO A 104 19.87 2.65 13.15
CA PRO A 104 21.23 2.75 12.63
C PRO A 104 21.81 1.41 12.16
N GLN A 105 21.62 0.34 12.95
CA GLN A 105 22.07 -1.01 12.58
C GLN A 105 21.37 -1.49 11.30
N LYS A 106 20.06 -1.33 11.20
CA LYS A 106 19.29 -1.72 10.00
C LYS A 106 19.75 -0.96 8.75
N VAL A 107 20.07 0.33 8.84
CA VAL A 107 20.65 1.09 7.71
C VAL A 107 21.94 0.44 7.23
N THR A 108 22.87 0.14 8.15
CA THR A 108 24.15 -0.50 7.78
C THR A 108 23.97 -1.92 7.24
N LEU A 109 23.02 -2.69 7.78
CA LEU A 109 22.71 -4.03 7.33
C LEU A 109 22.13 -4.04 5.91
N MET A 110 21.20 -3.11 5.61
CA MET A 110 20.67 -2.96 4.25
C MET A 110 21.74 -2.50 3.27
N ASP A 111 22.67 -1.64 3.69
CA ASP A 111 23.81 -1.23 2.87
C ASP A 111 24.73 -2.41 2.54
N ALA A 112 25.05 -3.25 3.53
CA ALA A 112 25.81 -4.47 3.31
C ALA A 112 25.09 -5.45 2.38
N LEU A 113 23.77 -5.61 2.53
CA LEU A 113 22.95 -6.42 1.63
C LEU A 113 23.03 -5.90 0.19
N LEU A 114 22.88 -4.59 -0.02
CA LEU A 114 22.99 -3.98 -1.35
C LEU A 114 24.36 -4.16 -1.98
N ARG A 115 25.44 -4.06 -1.20
CA ARG A 115 26.80 -4.35 -1.69
C ARG A 115 26.94 -5.81 -2.09
N SER A 116 26.40 -6.75 -1.32
CA SER A 116 26.39 -8.18 -1.68
C SER A 116 25.61 -8.47 -2.97
N LEU A 117 24.65 -7.62 -3.33
CA LEU A 117 23.91 -7.71 -4.59
C LEU A 117 24.65 -7.08 -5.80
N HIS A 118 25.67 -6.25 -5.57
CA HIS A 118 26.31 -5.42 -6.61
C HIS A 118 27.79 -5.76 -6.85
N ASP A 119 28.52 -6.21 -5.83
CA ASP A 119 29.99 -6.20 -5.86
C ASP A 119 30.62 -7.54 -6.23
N GLN A 120 31.71 -7.47 -6.99
CA GLN A 120 32.60 -8.57 -7.43
C GLN A 120 33.61 -8.99 -6.34
N GLY A 121 33.70 -8.27 -5.21
CA GLY A 121 34.85 -8.34 -4.30
C GLY A 121 34.62 -8.92 -2.89
N LEU A 122 33.40 -9.23 -2.48
CA LEU A 122 33.12 -9.85 -1.18
C LEU A 122 32.79 -11.34 -1.37
N LYS A 123 33.49 -12.19 -0.61
CA LYS A 123 33.51 -13.67 -0.64
C LYS A 123 32.16 -14.38 -0.39
N ASP A 124 31.04 -13.70 -0.59
CA ASP A 124 29.70 -14.24 -0.50
C ASP A 124 29.17 -14.42 -1.93
N ASP A 125 29.73 -15.41 -2.64
CA ASP A 125 29.50 -15.72 -4.07
C ASP A 125 28.03 -16.01 -4.44
N ALA A 126 27.11 -16.00 -3.48
CA ALA A 126 25.72 -16.37 -3.69
C ALA A 126 24.89 -15.30 -4.45
N PHE A 127 25.29 -14.02 -4.45
CA PHE A 127 24.42 -12.93 -4.90
C PHE A 127 25.06 -11.84 -5.77
N SER A 128 26.33 -11.97 -6.15
CA SER A 128 26.97 -11.06 -7.11
C SER A 128 26.43 -11.31 -8.51
N ILE A 129 25.35 -10.61 -8.88
CA ILE A 129 24.68 -10.75 -10.18
C ILE A 129 24.95 -9.49 -10.98
N THR A 130 26.12 -9.45 -11.61
CA THR A 130 26.49 -8.41 -12.58
C THR A 130 25.93 -8.71 -13.96
N ASP A 131 25.79 -10.00 -14.28
CA ASP A 131 25.19 -10.48 -15.52
C ASP A 131 23.80 -11.07 -15.24
N MET A 132 22.77 -10.42 -15.77
CA MET A 132 21.37 -10.84 -15.66
C MET A 132 21.11 -12.19 -16.35
N THR A 133 22.01 -12.67 -17.22
CA THR A 133 21.91 -14.03 -17.78
C THR A 133 22.15 -15.11 -16.73
N SER A 134 22.95 -14.82 -15.69
CA SER A 134 23.22 -15.76 -14.59
C SER A 134 21.99 -16.04 -13.72
N LEU A 135 20.94 -15.21 -13.82
CA LEU A 135 19.64 -15.44 -13.19
C LEU A 135 18.79 -16.50 -13.90
N GLN A 136 19.13 -16.88 -15.13
CA GLN A 136 18.32 -17.81 -15.91
C GLN A 136 18.31 -19.20 -15.26
N ALA A 137 17.17 -19.58 -14.71
CA ALA A 137 16.93 -20.95 -14.26
C ALA A 137 16.65 -21.86 -15.47
N PRO A 138 17.10 -23.12 -15.46
CA PRO A 138 16.77 -24.08 -16.53
C PRO A 138 15.26 -24.22 -16.74
N LEU A 139 14.84 -24.20 -18.00
CA LEU A 139 13.44 -24.36 -18.41
C LEU A 139 13.31 -25.57 -19.34
N ASP A 140 13.24 -26.76 -18.74
CA ASP A 140 13.27 -28.07 -19.41
C ASP A 140 11.95 -28.43 -20.10
N ILE A 141 11.42 -27.50 -20.90
CA ILE A 141 10.23 -27.71 -21.72
C ILE A 141 10.68 -28.27 -23.08
N PRO A 142 10.14 -29.40 -23.57
CA PRO A 142 10.50 -29.95 -24.88
C PRO A 142 10.25 -28.95 -26.02
N ILE A 143 11.19 -28.83 -26.96
CA ILE A 143 11.04 -28.01 -28.17
C ILE A 143 10.43 -28.91 -29.27
N PRO A 144 9.31 -28.53 -29.92
CA PRO A 144 8.73 -29.32 -31.00
C PRO A 144 9.66 -29.35 -32.22
N ASP A 145 9.76 -30.51 -32.86
CA ASP A 145 10.40 -30.61 -34.16
C ASP A 145 9.56 -29.88 -35.24
N PRO A 146 10.20 -29.28 -36.25
CA PRO A 146 9.48 -28.71 -37.39
C PRO A 146 8.64 -29.78 -38.08
N PRO A 147 7.44 -29.43 -38.60
CA PRO A 147 6.62 -30.38 -39.35
C PRO A 147 7.39 -30.86 -40.58
N SER A 148 7.37 -32.18 -40.83
CA SER A 148 7.91 -32.79 -42.05
C SER A 148 7.01 -32.46 -43.25
N GLN A 149 7.59 -32.35 -44.45
CA GLN A 149 6.86 -32.06 -45.70
C GLN A 149 5.72 -33.05 -45.98
N ASP A 150 5.83 -34.30 -45.51
CA ASP A 150 4.79 -35.33 -45.65
C ASP A 150 3.52 -35.07 -44.80
N ASP A 151 3.58 -34.16 -43.81
CA ASP A 151 2.41 -33.77 -43.00
C ASP A 151 1.52 -32.73 -43.72
N GLU A 152 2.01 -32.06 -44.79
CA GLU A 152 1.28 -31.00 -45.51
C GLU A 152 0.38 -31.51 -46.66
N GLU A 153 0.62 -32.72 -47.17
CA GLU A 153 -0.13 -33.27 -48.33
C GLU A 153 -1.45 -34.01 -47.97
N MET A 154 -1.80 -34.16 -46.69
CA MET A 154 -3.02 -34.88 -46.25
C MET A 154 -4.21 -33.98 -45.89
N GLU A 155 -4.19 -32.70 -46.24
CA GLU A 155 -5.32 -31.77 -46.03
C GLU A 155 -6.12 -31.52 -47.33
N THR A 156 -6.60 -32.60 -47.96
CA THR A 156 -7.74 -32.52 -48.89
C THR A 156 -8.66 -33.72 -48.71
N ASP A 157 -9.90 -33.42 -48.34
CA ASP A 157 -11.11 -34.26 -48.37
C ASP A 157 -11.20 -35.46 -47.42
N THR A 158 -11.90 -35.28 -46.28
CA THR A 158 -13.25 -35.87 -46.06
C THR A 158 -13.86 -35.43 -44.72
N ASN A 159 -15.14 -35.02 -44.78
CA ASN A 159 -16.00 -34.84 -43.62
C ASN A 159 -16.41 -36.22 -43.08
N GLU A 160 -16.19 -36.48 -41.78
CA GLU A 160 -17.13 -37.07 -40.81
C GLU A 160 -16.37 -37.55 -39.55
N ASP A 161 -16.89 -37.14 -38.39
CA ASP A 161 -16.63 -37.56 -37.00
C ASP A 161 -15.44 -38.49 -36.71
N ASP A 162 -14.40 -37.97 -36.04
CA ASP A 162 -13.83 -38.68 -34.89
C ASP A 162 -12.92 -37.80 -34.00
N ASP A 163 -13.21 -37.82 -32.71
CA ASP A 163 -12.30 -37.44 -31.63
C ASP A 163 -10.95 -38.16 -31.80
N LYS A 164 -9.90 -37.50 -32.36
CA LYS A 164 -8.45 -37.71 -32.09
C LYS A 164 -7.57 -37.14 -33.21
N LYS A 165 -7.06 -35.91 -33.03
CA LYS A 165 -5.65 -35.52 -33.30
C LYS A 165 -5.39 -34.05 -32.93
N LYS A 166 -5.88 -33.58 -31.77
CA LYS A 166 -5.11 -32.53 -31.08
C LYS A 166 -3.75 -33.15 -30.78
N LYS A 167 -2.70 -32.83 -31.56
CA LYS A 167 -1.29 -33.19 -31.29
C LYS A 167 -1.10 -32.92 -29.80
N LYS A 168 -1.12 -33.98 -28.97
CA LYS A 168 -1.07 -33.83 -27.51
C LYS A 168 0.26 -33.14 -27.25
N ALA A 169 0.20 -31.92 -26.69
CA ALA A 169 1.39 -31.18 -26.34
C ALA A 169 2.35 -32.15 -25.61
N PRO A 170 3.65 -32.13 -25.96
CA PRO A 170 4.64 -33.00 -25.31
C PRO A 170 4.44 -32.95 -23.79
N LYS A 171 4.39 -34.11 -23.12
CA LYS A 171 4.21 -34.13 -21.67
C LYS A 171 5.40 -33.40 -21.05
N CYS A 172 5.14 -32.20 -20.53
CA CYS A 172 6.16 -31.40 -19.86
C CYS A 172 6.51 -32.03 -18.51
N GLY A 173 7.80 -32.10 -18.20
CA GLY A 173 8.30 -32.54 -16.89
C GLY A 173 8.02 -31.51 -15.77
N PHE A 174 8.48 -31.83 -14.57
CA PHE A 174 8.43 -30.92 -13.43
C PHE A 174 9.35 -29.71 -13.66
N ILE A 175 8.79 -28.50 -13.56
CA ILE A 175 9.55 -27.24 -13.70
C ILE A 175 9.73 -26.62 -12.32
N LYS A 176 10.98 -26.41 -11.91
CA LYS A 176 11.32 -25.80 -10.62
C LYS A 176 11.17 -24.26 -10.64
N GLY A 177 10.96 -23.69 -9.46
CA GLY A 177 11.12 -22.25 -9.23
C GLY A 177 12.57 -21.80 -9.38
N ASN A 178 12.79 -20.50 -9.58
CA ASN A 178 14.13 -19.94 -9.64
C ASN A 178 14.74 -19.84 -8.23
N GLU A 179 15.68 -20.74 -7.92
CA GLU A 179 16.27 -20.84 -6.57
C GLU A 179 16.99 -19.57 -6.13
N LYS A 180 17.72 -18.90 -7.05
CA LYS A 180 18.44 -17.67 -6.72
C LYS A 180 17.49 -16.57 -6.27
N ILE A 181 16.37 -16.42 -6.98
CA ILE A 181 15.30 -15.47 -6.60
C ILE A 181 14.66 -15.88 -5.27
N LEU A 182 14.40 -17.18 -5.07
CA LEU A 182 13.82 -17.65 -3.81
C LEU A 182 14.73 -17.34 -2.62
N SER A 183 16.03 -17.61 -2.71
CA SER A 183 17.01 -17.29 -1.66
C SER A 183 17.13 -15.80 -1.39
N LEU A 184 17.00 -14.95 -2.42
CA LEU A 184 16.94 -13.50 -2.24
C LEU A 184 15.67 -13.07 -1.49
N LEU A 185 14.52 -13.62 -1.89
CA LEU A 185 13.24 -13.32 -1.25
C LEU A 185 13.21 -13.78 0.22
N GLU A 186 13.88 -14.87 0.57
CA GLU A 186 14.03 -15.34 1.96
C GLU A 186 14.78 -14.33 2.84
N ARG A 187 15.73 -13.57 2.26
CA ARG A 187 16.45 -12.52 2.98
C ARG A 187 15.68 -11.21 3.05
N VAL A 188 14.92 -10.85 2.01
CA VAL A 188 14.26 -9.54 1.92
C VAL A 188 12.88 -9.51 2.58
N LYS A 189 12.11 -10.61 2.54
CA LYS A 189 10.78 -10.68 3.19
C LYS A 189 10.81 -10.35 4.69
N PRO A 190 11.74 -10.89 5.51
CA PRO A 190 11.84 -10.53 6.92
C PRO A 190 12.11 -9.03 7.14
N GLU A 191 12.86 -8.40 6.25
CA GLU A 191 13.20 -6.98 6.36
C GLU A 191 12.00 -6.07 6.06
N ILE A 192 11.12 -6.48 5.14
CA ILE A 192 9.83 -5.81 4.91
C ILE A 192 8.97 -5.87 6.19
N VAL A 193 8.88 -7.04 6.83
CA VAL A 193 8.10 -7.22 8.06
C VAL A 193 8.69 -6.38 9.20
N ALA A 194 10.00 -6.44 9.40
CA ALA A 194 10.70 -5.67 10.42
C ALA A 194 10.49 -4.15 10.27
N LEU A 195 10.48 -3.63 9.03
CA LEU A 195 10.19 -2.23 8.77
C LEU A 195 8.72 -1.89 9.08
N ARG A 196 7.76 -2.77 8.74
CA ARG A 196 6.35 -2.57 9.12
C ARG A 196 6.17 -2.49 10.63
N GLU A 197 6.79 -3.39 11.37
CA GLU A 197 6.75 -3.39 12.83
C GLU A 197 7.34 -2.09 13.41
N THR A 198 8.50 -1.67 12.90
CA THR A 198 9.12 -0.39 13.27
C THR A 198 8.18 0.79 13.03
N ILE A 199 7.55 0.85 11.86
CA ILE A 199 6.60 1.89 11.49
C ILE A 199 5.41 1.92 12.46
N ILE A 200 4.88 0.76 12.85
CA ILE A 200 3.76 0.67 13.80
C ILE A 200 4.20 1.20 15.16
N VAL A 201 5.35 0.74 15.68
CA VAL A 201 5.88 1.17 16.98
C VAL A 201 6.09 2.69 17.02
N VAL A 202 6.76 3.26 16.01
CA VAL A 202 7.03 4.70 15.94
C VAL A 202 5.73 5.50 15.82
N SER A 203 4.78 5.05 14.99
CA SER A 203 3.47 5.70 14.87
C SER A 203 2.72 5.67 16.20
N SER A 204 2.69 4.52 16.87
CA SER A 204 2.05 4.37 18.17
C SER A 204 2.72 5.25 19.22
N TRP A 205 4.05 5.32 19.25
CA TRP A 205 4.80 6.18 20.16
C TRP A 205 4.43 7.65 19.99
N ILE A 206 4.45 8.18 18.77
CA ILE A 206 4.09 9.58 18.50
C ILE A 206 2.62 9.87 18.86
N ASN A 207 1.70 8.95 18.54
CA ASN A 207 0.28 9.12 18.93
C ASN A 207 0.08 9.25 20.45
N HIS A 208 0.90 8.57 21.26
CA HIS A 208 0.83 8.71 22.73
C HIS A 208 1.50 9.98 23.25
N LEU A 209 2.27 10.68 22.42
CA LEU A 209 2.89 11.97 22.73
C LEU A 209 2.01 13.17 22.32
N ILE A 210 0.92 12.93 21.59
CA ILE A 210 -0.05 13.99 21.26
C ILE A 210 -0.73 14.41 22.57
N PRO A 211 -0.62 15.70 22.96
CA PRO A 211 -1.17 16.19 24.21
C PRO A 211 -2.69 16.31 24.12
N LYS A 212 -3.31 16.69 25.23
CA LYS A 212 -4.72 17.06 25.25
C LYS A 212 -4.98 18.19 24.24
N ILE A 213 -6.11 18.10 23.55
CA ILE A 213 -6.57 19.15 22.62
C ILE A 213 -6.96 20.39 23.45
N GLU A 214 -6.31 21.50 23.15
CA GLU A 214 -6.49 22.81 23.79
C GLU A 214 -6.50 23.89 22.71
N ASP A 215 -7.01 25.08 23.03
CA ASP A 215 -7.04 26.20 22.08
C ASP A 215 -5.71 26.96 22.12
N GLY A 216 -4.98 26.95 20.99
CA GLY A 216 -3.72 27.66 20.84
C GLY A 216 -2.48 26.83 21.21
N ASN A 217 -1.31 27.37 20.85
CA ASN A 217 0.00 26.69 20.99
C ASN A 217 0.05 25.33 20.25
N ASP A 218 -0.55 25.24 19.06
CA ASP A 218 -0.70 23.97 18.32
C ASP A 218 0.41 23.70 17.30
N PHE A 219 1.42 24.57 17.22
CA PHE A 219 2.51 24.41 16.25
C PHE A 219 3.28 23.09 16.43
N GLY A 220 3.59 22.71 17.67
CA GLY A 220 4.25 21.43 17.95
C GLY A 220 3.37 20.22 17.59
N VAL A 221 2.06 20.33 17.84
CA VAL A 221 1.08 19.28 17.48
C VAL A 221 0.99 19.14 15.96
N ALA A 222 0.96 20.26 15.22
CA ALA A 222 0.97 20.25 13.76
C ALA A 222 2.24 19.57 13.18
N ILE A 223 3.39 19.71 13.86
CA ILE A 223 4.61 18.98 13.48
C ILE A 223 4.44 17.47 13.72
N GLN A 224 3.89 17.05 14.86
CA GLN A 224 3.60 15.63 15.14
C GLN A 224 2.67 15.04 14.06
N GLU A 225 1.60 15.75 13.72
CA GLU A 225 0.66 15.35 12.66
C GLU A 225 1.35 15.23 11.29
N LYS A 226 2.22 16.18 10.94
CA LYS A 226 2.94 16.15 9.66
C LYS A 226 3.91 14.96 9.57
N ILE A 227 4.57 14.61 10.68
CA ILE A 227 5.44 13.43 10.75
C ILE A 227 4.61 12.15 10.63
N LEU A 228 3.46 12.05 11.32
CA LEU A 228 2.54 10.91 11.19
C LEU A 228 1.99 10.73 9.78
N GLU A 229 1.68 11.84 9.08
CA GLU A 229 1.30 11.82 7.66
C GLU A 229 2.42 11.18 6.82
N ARG A 230 3.67 11.58 7.06
CA ARG A 230 4.81 11.01 6.33
C ARG A 230 5.03 9.53 6.66
N ILE A 231 4.94 9.14 7.92
CA ILE A 231 5.04 7.72 8.33
C ILE A 231 3.95 6.89 7.66
N THR A 232 2.74 7.42 7.53
CA THR A 232 1.62 6.76 6.83
C THR A 232 1.89 6.59 5.33
N ALA A 233 2.52 7.59 4.69
CA ALA A 233 2.93 7.47 3.29
C ALA A 233 3.99 6.37 3.11
N VAL A 234 4.98 6.30 4.01
CA VAL A 234 5.98 5.22 4.01
C VAL A 234 5.32 3.86 4.20
N ARG A 235 4.43 3.73 5.19
CA ARG A 235 3.66 2.49 5.43
C ARG A 235 2.95 1.99 4.17
N THR A 236 2.25 2.89 3.48
CA THR A 236 1.51 2.57 2.25
C THR A 236 2.43 1.97 1.18
N LYS A 237 3.64 2.52 1.03
CA LYS A 237 4.64 1.99 0.08
C LYS A 237 5.14 0.61 0.51
N VAL A 238 5.45 0.42 1.78
CA VAL A 238 5.91 -0.87 2.35
C VAL A 238 4.81 -1.95 2.25
N ASP A 239 3.55 -1.56 2.38
CA ASP A 239 2.41 -2.45 2.17
C ASP A 239 2.34 -2.96 0.71
N GLY A 240 2.75 -2.12 -0.24
CA GLY A 240 2.85 -2.47 -1.66
C GLY A 240 3.92 -3.51 -2.02
N PHE A 241 5.02 -3.59 -1.26
CA PHE A 241 6.13 -4.51 -1.59
C PHE A 241 5.72 -5.99 -1.59
N GLN A 242 4.89 -6.40 -0.62
CA GLN A 242 4.41 -7.78 -0.55
C GLN A 242 3.54 -8.12 -1.78
N THR A 243 2.76 -7.16 -2.27
CA THR A 243 1.94 -7.33 -3.47
C THR A 243 2.81 -7.56 -4.71
N ASN A 244 3.89 -6.79 -4.86
CA ASN A 244 4.84 -6.96 -5.97
C ASN A 244 5.51 -8.35 -5.94
N ILE A 245 5.92 -8.81 -4.76
CA ILE A 245 6.50 -10.15 -4.58
C ILE A 245 5.49 -11.24 -4.92
N ASN A 246 4.23 -11.12 -4.45
CA ASN A 246 3.19 -12.11 -4.74
C ASN A 246 2.87 -12.16 -6.24
N LYS A 247 2.85 -11.00 -6.90
CA LYS A 247 2.60 -10.87 -8.33
C LYS A 247 3.64 -11.62 -9.17
N TYR A 248 4.91 -11.63 -8.76
CA TYR A 248 5.95 -12.43 -9.44
C TYR A 248 5.58 -13.92 -9.49
N PHE A 249 5.13 -14.52 -8.38
CA PHE A 249 4.78 -15.94 -8.35
C PHE A 249 3.64 -16.27 -9.30
N THR A 250 2.60 -15.42 -9.33
CA THR A 250 1.46 -15.62 -10.24
C THR A 250 1.87 -15.42 -11.69
N GLU A 251 2.57 -14.34 -12.02
CA GLU A 251 2.94 -14.04 -13.41
C GLU A 251 3.97 -15.01 -13.97
N ARG A 252 4.95 -15.43 -13.17
CA ARG A 252 5.90 -16.47 -13.57
C ARG A 252 5.19 -17.81 -13.75
N GLY A 253 4.27 -18.17 -12.84
CA GLY A 253 3.47 -19.38 -12.96
C GLY A 253 2.67 -19.42 -14.25
N ASP A 254 2.01 -18.30 -14.60
CA ASP A 254 1.25 -18.17 -15.84
C ASP A 254 2.16 -18.23 -17.08
N ALA A 255 3.32 -17.59 -17.05
CA ALA A 255 4.30 -17.65 -18.14
C ALA A 255 4.82 -19.07 -18.37
N VAL A 256 5.16 -19.80 -17.29
CA VAL A 256 5.57 -21.20 -17.34
C VAL A 256 4.45 -22.08 -17.88
N ALA A 257 3.21 -21.87 -17.42
CA ALA A 257 2.05 -22.63 -17.89
C ALA A 257 1.82 -22.42 -19.38
N LYS A 258 1.93 -21.19 -19.90
CA LYS A 258 1.83 -20.89 -21.33
C LYS A 258 2.98 -21.54 -22.12
N ALA A 259 4.22 -21.40 -21.67
CA ALA A 259 5.39 -22.02 -22.31
C ALA A 259 5.26 -23.55 -22.42
N SER A 260 4.66 -24.20 -21.41
CA SER A 260 4.45 -25.66 -21.39
C SER A 260 3.32 -26.13 -22.31
N LYS A 261 2.30 -25.28 -22.56
CA LYS A 261 1.14 -25.58 -23.41
C LYS A 261 1.42 -25.26 -24.88
N GLU A 262 2.04 -24.12 -25.13
CA GLU A 262 2.35 -23.58 -26.45
C GLU A 262 3.87 -23.68 -26.69
N THR A 263 4.35 -24.91 -26.73
CA THR A 263 5.80 -25.25 -26.77
C THR A 263 6.56 -24.71 -27.98
N HIS A 264 5.85 -24.39 -29.07
CA HIS A 264 6.37 -23.79 -30.29
C HIS A 264 6.54 -22.26 -30.19
N VAL A 265 5.90 -21.60 -29.22
CA VAL A 265 6.00 -20.15 -29.01
C VAL A 265 7.16 -19.87 -28.07
N MET A 266 8.33 -19.57 -28.65
CA MET A 266 9.57 -19.36 -27.89
C MET A 266 9.54 -18.10 -27.01
N ASP A 267 8.70 -17.11 -27.33
CA ASP A 267 8.54 -15.90 -26.53
C ASP A 267 8.06 -16.17 -25.11
N TYR A 268 7.28 -17.23 -24.86
CA TYR A 268 6.88 -17.58 -23.49
C TYR A 268 8.05 -18.09 -22.65
N ARG A 269 9.04 -18.73 -23.27
CA ARG A 269 10.27 -19.14 -22.55
C ARG A 269 11.09 -17.91 -22.18
N SER A 270 11.24 -16.98 -23.13
CA SER A 270 11.86 -15.68 -22.87
C SER A 270 11.12 -14.92 -21.76
N LEU A 271 9.78 -14.91 -21.79
CA LEU A 271 8.95 -14.25 -20.78
C LEU A 271 9.20 -14.80 -19.37
N VAL A 272 9.38 -16.11 -19.19
CA VAL A 272 9.74 -16.68 -17.88
C VAL A 272 11.04 -16.08 -17.36
N HIS A 273 12.07 -15.98 -18.20
CA HIS A 273 13.36 -15.41 -17.83
C HIS A 273 13.30 -13.90 -17.61
N GLU A 274 12.51 -13.17 -18.40
CA GLU A 274 12.28 -11.73 -18.17
C GLU A 274 11.58 -11.48 -16.84
N LYS A 275 10.60 -12.32 -16.45
CA LYS A 275 9.97 -12.23 -15.12
C LYS A 275 10.96 -12.44 -13.97
N ASP A 276 11.94 -13.33 -14.15
CA ASP A 276 13.01 -13.54 -13.17
C ASP A 276 13.96 -12.32 -13.06
N LYS A 277 14.26 -11.64 -14.17
CA LYS A 277 15.06 -10.40 -14.17
C LYS A 277 14.29 -9.24 -13.55
N ASP A 278 13.02 -9.07 -13.90
CA ASP A 278 12.15 -8.01 -13.39
C ASP A 278 12.07 -8.05 -11.86
N ILE A 279 11.82 -9.23 -11.28
CA ILE A 279 11.73 -9.36 -9.82
C ILE A 279 13.08 -9.16 -9.15
N PHE A 280 14.20 -9.54 -9.76
CA PHE A 280 15.53 -9.26 -9.20
C PHE A 280 15.77 -7.75 -9.08
N CYS A 281 15.48 -7.00 -10.14
CA CYS A 281 15.55 -5.54 -10.14
C CYS A 281 14.63 -4.94 -9.06
N GLU A 282 13.39 -5.43 -8.98
CA GLU A 282 12.42 -4.98 -7.97
C GLU A 282 12.89 -5.27 -6.54
N ILE A 283 13.45 -6.46 -6.28
CA ILE A 283 14.03 -6.81 -4.97
C ILE A 283 15.12 -5.81 -4.58
N ARG A 284 16.01 -5.46 -5.52
CA ARG A 284 17.06 -4.47 -5.27
C ARG A 284 16.48 -3.09 -4.92
N VAL A 285 15.45 -2.64 -5.66
CA VAL A 285 14.74 -1.39 -5.36
C VAL A 285 14.08 -1.44 -3.98
N ILE A 286 13.44 -2.55 -3.62
CA ILE A 286 12.83 -2.74 -2.29
C ILE A 286 13.89 -2.58 -1.19
N VAL A 287 15.06 -3.20 -1.31
CA VAL A 287 16.13 -3.06 -0.30
C VAL A 287 16.64 -1.62 -0.22
N MET A 288 16.79 -0.93 -1.36
CA MET A 288 17.16 0.49 -1.40
C MET A 288 16.11 1.37 -0.70
N ASP A 289 14.83 1.12 -0.95
CA ASP A 289 13.71 1.81 -0.32
C ASP A 289 13.68 1.54 1.19
N ILE A 290 13.85 0.30 1.64
CA ILE A 290 13.90 -0.04 3.08
C ILE A 290 15.03 0.74 3.78
N ARG A 291 16.24 0.74 3.21
CA ARG A 291 17.37 1.53 3.73
C ARG A 291 17.03 3.02 3.78
N GLY A 292 16.44 3.53 2.70
CA GLY A 292 16.02 4.92 2.57
C GLY A 292 15.00 5.31 3.63
N PHE A 293 13.98 4.48 3.85
CA PHE A 293 12.95 4.73 4.84
C PHE A 293 13.46 4.70 6.27
N TYR A 294 14.36 3.77 6.63
CA TYR A 294 15.00 3.80 7.94
C TYR A 294 15.78 5.11 8.17
N ALA A 295 16.60 5.52 7.19
CA ALA A 295 17.36 6.76 7.27
C ALA A 295 16.45 8.00 7.33
N GLU A 296 15.37 8.01 6.53
CA GLU A 296 14.41 9.09 6.50
C GLU A 296 13.64 9.22 7.82
N LEU A 297 13.13 8.11 8.37
CA LEU A 297 12.44 8.09 9.67
C LEU A 297 13.36 8.60 10.78
N TYR A 298 14.62 8.17 10.78
CA TYR A 298 15.62 8.66 11.72
C TYR A 298 15.84 10.16 11.59
N ASP A 299 16.04 10.66 10.36
CA ASP A 299 16.33 12.07 10.08
C ASP A 299 15.18 13.00 10.46
N ILE A 300 13.95 12.69 10.01
CA ILE A 300 12.78 13.54 10.27
C ILE A 300 12.45 13.61 11.76
N ILE A 301 12.60 12.51 12.50
CA ILE A 301 12.33 12.48 13.93
C ILE A 301 13.44 13.19 14.70
N SER A 302 14.72 12.92 14.37
CA SER A 302 15.86 13.54 15.06
C SER A 302 15.85 15.06 14.93
N LYS A 303 15.56 15.58 13.73
CA LYS A 303 15.47 17.04 13.48
C LYS A 303 14.34 17.73 14.23
N ASN A 304 13.28 17.00 14.57
CA ASN A 304 12.07 17.54 15.19
C ASN A 304 11.83 17.01 16.61
N LEU A 305 12.84 16.38 17.24
CA LEU A 305 12.67 15.59 18.46
C LEU A 305 12.06 16.39 19.62
N ASP A 306 12.49 17.64 19.79
CA ASP A 306 11.97 18.53 20.83
C ASP A 306 10.46 18.77 20.66
N LYS A 307 9.99 18.95 19.43
CA LYS A 307 8.58 19.17 19.12
C LYS A 307 7.77 17.88 19.12
N VAL A 308 8.39 16.75 18.80
CA VAL A 308 7.76 15.43 18.90
C VAL A 308 7.52 15.05 20.36
N THR A 309 8.47 15.30 21.25
CA THR A 309 8.41 14.87 22.66
C THR A 309 7.82 15.91 23.60
N ASN A 310 7.95 17.21 23.28
CA ASN A 310 7.40 18.31 24.06
C ASN A 310 6.73 19.36 23.14
N PRO A 311 5.59 19.02 22.51
CA PRO A 311 4.94 19.87 21.51
C PRO A 311 4.43 21.21 22.08
N LYS A 312 4.07 21.25 23.37
CA LYS A 312 3.57 22.46 24.06
C LYS A 312 4.68 23.29 24.72
N GLY A 313 5.91 22.79 24.77
CA GLY A 313 7.05 23.52 25.35
C GLY A 313 6.95 23.66 26.87
N GLU A 314 6.33 22.71 27.55
CA GLU A 314 6.26 22.69 29.01
C GLU A 314 7.69 22.61 29.58
N GLU A 315 7.97 23.35 30.64
CA GLU A 315 9.25 23.23 31.33
C GLU A 315 9.39 21.78 31.80
N LYS A 316 10.47 21.10 31.38
CA LYS A 316 10.79 19.78 31.92
C LYS A 316 10.80 19.93 33.44
N PRO A 317 10.02 19.15 34.21
CA PRO A 317 10.13 19.19 35.66
C PRO A 317 11.60 18.96 35.99
N SER A 318 12.20 19.93 36.70
CA SER A 318 13.58 19.86 37.15
C SER A 318 13.74 18.55 37.93
N MET A 319 14.32 17.54 37.28
CA MET A 319 14.71 16.30 37.93
C MET A 319 15.95 16.64 38.74
N TYR A 320 15.73 17.00 40.01
CA TYR A 320 16.72 16.86 41.08
C TYR A 320 16.79 15.40 41.51
#